data_AF-A0A935CRU0-F1
#
_entry.id   AF-A0A935CRU0-F1
#
_cell.length_a   1.000
_cell.length_b   1.000
_cell.length_c   1.000
_cell.angle_alpha   90.00
_cell.angle_beta   90.00
_cell.angle_gamma   90.00
#
_symmetry.space_group_name_H-M   'P 1'
#
loop_
_entity.id
_entity.type
_entity.pdbx_description
1 polymer ?
#
loop_
_entity_poly.entity_id
_entity_poly.type
_entity_poly.pdbx_seq_one_letter_code
_entity_poly.pdbx_strand_id
1 'polypeptide(L)'
;MRLAGWKANRKVQQGEEIGLRQGLLTGIALGLELKFGFEAVSVLPEVYKIEDVDVLRALQQGLRTAKNLIEWQNLYRPEKRLSES
;
A
#
# COMPACT_ATOMS: atom_id res chain seq x y z
N MET A 1 5.98 16.93 -37.92
CA MET A 1 5.13 16.88 -36.71
C MET A 1 4.61 15.45 -36.49
N ARG A 2 5.03 14.75 -35.43
CA ARG A 2 4.46 13.46 -34.97
C ARG A 2 4.11 13.58 -33.49
N LEU A 3 2.90 14.08 -33.20
CA LEU A 3 2.42 14.31 -31.82
C LEU A 3 1.45 13.21 -31.32
N ALA A 4 1.33 12.08 -32.02
CA ALA A 4 0.36 11.04 -31.69
C ALA A 4 0.89 9.94 -30.73
N GLY A 5 2.18 9.60 -30.79
CA GLY A 5 2.73 8.45 -30.05
C GLY A 5 2.86 8.63 -28.53
N TRP A 6 3.18 9.84 -28.06
CA TRP A 6 3.48 10.09 -26.63
C TRP A 6 2.24 10.10 -25.73
N LYS A 7 1.05 10.49 -26.25
CA LYS A 7 -0.21 10.48 -25.49
C LYS A 7 -0.72 9.06 -25.24
N ALA A 8 -0.54 8.15 -26.19
CA ALA A 8 -0.92 6.75 -26.05
C ALA A 8 -0.07 6.05 -24.99
N ASN A 9 1.25 6.26 -25.01
CA ASN A 9 2.17 5.65 -24.05
C ASN A 9 1.88 6.10 -22.60
N ARG A 10 1.53 7.38 -22.40
CA ARG A 10 1.15 7.90 -21.08
C ARG A 10 -0.13 7.26 -20.52
N LYS A 11 -1.14 7.02 -21.36
CA LYS A 11 -2.40 6.38 -20.91
C LYS A 11 -2.19 4.93 -20.48
N VAL A 12 -1.36 4.19 -21.20
CA VAL A 12 -1.03 2.80 -20.85
C VAL A 12 -0.27 2.77 -19.52
N GLN A 13 0.76 3.60 -19.36
CA GLN A 13 1.52 3.70 -18.11
C GLN A 13 0.63 4.06 -16.90
N GLN A 14 -0.28 5.02 -17.07
CA GLN A 14 -1.25 5.38 -16.01
C GLN A 14 -2.17 4.22 -15.65
N GLY A 15 -2.67 3.47 -16.64
CA GLY A 15 -3.52 2.29 -16.40
C GLY A 15 -2.78 1.18 -15.66
N GLU A 16 -1.53 0.92 -16.03
CA GLU A 16 -0.67 -0.07 -15.37
C GLU A 16 -0.40 0.32 -13.91
N GLU A 17 -0.11 1.58 -13.64
CA GLU A 17 0.14 2.10 -12.30
C GLU A 17 -1.11 2.02 -11.40
N ILE A 18 -2.28 2.40 -11.93
CA ILE A 18 -3.56 2.28 -11.21
C ILE A 18 -3.88 0.82 -10.90
N GLY A 19 -3.73 -0.08 -11.88
CA GLY A 19 -4.00 -1.51 -11.72
C GLY A 19 -3.07 -2.15 -10.70
N LEU A 20 -1.78 -1.82 -10.75
CA LEU A 20 -0.77 -2.27 -9.78
C LEU A 20 -1.12 -1.80 -8.37
N ARG A 21 -1.47 -0.52 -8.20
CA ARG A 21 -1.89 0.04 -6.92
C ARG A 21 -3.12 -0.69 -6.37
N GLN A 22 -4.16 -0.87 -7.17
CA GLN A 22 -5.37 -1.59 -6.76
C GLN A 22 -5.07 -3.03 -6.36
N GLY A 23 -4.27 -3.75 -7.15
CA GLY A 23 -3.87 -5.12 -6.84
C GLY A 23 -3.09 -5.24 -5.53
N LEU A 24 -2.17 -4.31 -5.27
CA LEU A 24 -1.43 -4.25 -4.00
C LEU A 24 -2.36 -3.98 -2.82
N LEU A 25 -3.28 -3.02 -2.94
CA LEU A 25 -4.25 -2.70 -1.88
C LEU A 25 -5.14 -3.90 -1.56
N THR A 26 -5.68 -4.59 -2.57
CA THR A 26 -6.49 -5.80 -2.38
C THR A 26 -5.68 -6.91 -1.71
N GLY A 27 -4.44 -7.15 -2.17
CA GLY A 27 -3.56 -8.17 -1.58
C GLY A 27 -3.17 -7.86 -0.14
N ILE A 28 -2.92 -6.58 0.18
CA ILE A 28 -2.63 -6.14 1.55
C ILE A 28 -3.84 -6.34 2.44
N ALA A 29 -5.04 -5.94 2.00
CA ALA A 29 -6.26 -6.09 2.79
C ALA A 29 -6.52 -7.57 3.14
N LEU A 30 -6.44 -8.45 2.15
CA LEU A 30 -6.59 -9.89 2.38
C LEU A 30 -5.49 -10.44 3.30
N GLY A 31 -4.23 -10.08 3.07
CA GLY A 31 -3.13 -10.59 3.88
C GLY A 31 -3.17 -10.11 5.34
N LEU A 32 -3.65 -8.89 5.58
CA LEU A 32 -3.92 -8.36 6.92
C LEU A 32 -5.03 -9.16 7.63
N GLU A 33 -6.14 -9.40 6.95
CA GLU A 33 -7.26 -10.18 7.48
C GLU A 33 -6.83 -11.63 7.82
N LEU A 34 -6.11 -12.29 6.90
CA LEU A 34 -5.65 -13.66 7.12
C LEU A 34 -4.62 -13.78 8.24
N LYS A 35 -3.76 -12.77 8.44
CA LYS A 35 -2.65 -12.84 9.40
C LYS A 35 -3.01 -12.32 10.79
N PHE A 36 -3.78 -11.24 10.86
CA PHE A 36 -4.08 -10.54 12.12
C PHE A 36 -5.59 -10.49 12.44
N GLY A 37 -6.45 -11.01 11.56
CA GLY A 37 -7.89 -11.08 11.78
C GLY A 37 -8.56 -9.71 11.73
N PHE A 38 -9.70 -9.60 12.43
CA PHE A 38 -10.58 -8.42 12.38
C PHE A 38 -9.92 -7.13 12.87
N GLU A 39 -8.94 -7.21 13.78
CA GLU A 39 -8.21 -6.04 14.30
C GLU A 39 -7.52 -5.25 13.18
N ALA A 40 -7.12 -5.95 12.11
CA ALA A 40 -6.44 -5.37 10.96
C ALA A 40 -7.35 -4.49 10.09
N VAL A 41 -8.68 -4.61 10.21
CA VAL A 41 -9.63 -3.75 9.48
C VAL A 41 -9.44 -2.28 9.84
N SER A 42 -9.03 -2.00 11.10
CA SER A 42 -8.83 -0.64 11.60
C SER A 42 -7.75 0.15 10.85
N VAL A 43 -6.77 -0.52 10.24
CA VAL A 43 -5.67 0.15 9.52
C VAL A 43 -5.94 0.39 8.05
N LEU A 44 -6.90 -0.33 7.45
CA LEU A 44 -7.19 -0.24 6.01
C LEU A 44 -7.51 1.18 5.54
N PRO A 45 -8.27 2.02 6.28
CA PRO A 45 -8.51 3.41 5.87
C PRO A 45 -7.24 4.26 5.74
N GLU A 46 -6.20 3.97 6.51
CA GLU A 46 -4.90 4.65 6.39
C GLU A 46 -4.12 4.12 5.19
N VAL A 47 -4.10 2.79 5.01
CA VAL A 47 -3.42 2.12 3.89
C VAL A 47 -4.01 2.55 2.54
N TYR A 48 -5.33 2.71 2.44
CA TYR A 48 -5.98 3.15 1.19
C TYR A 48 -5.64 4.59 0.77
N LYS A 49 -5.10 5.41 1.69
CA LYS A 49 -4.62 6.77 1.38
C LYS A 49 -3.20 6.78 0.82
N ILE A 50 -2.48 5.65 0.89
CA ILE A 50 -1.14 5.55 0.33
C ILE A 50 -1.25 5.50 -1.19
N GLU A 51 -0.65 6.48 -1.86
CA GLU A 51 -0.58 6.56 -3.32
C GLU A 51 0.70 5.92 -3.86
N ASP A 52 1.78 5.98 -3.08
CA ASP A 52 3.08 5.43 -3.45
C ASP A 52 3.06 3.90 -3.50
N VAL A 53 3.23 3.38 -4.72
CA VAL A 53 3.25 1.95 -5.02
C VAL A 53 4.42 1.24 -4.33
N ASP A 54 5.56 1.88 -4.14
CA ASP A 54 6.73 1.26 -3.51
C ASP A 54 6.51 1.09 -2.01
N VAL A 55 5.84 2.05 -1.37
CA VAL A 55 5.37 1.90 0.01
C VAL A 55 4.39 0.72 0.11
N LEU A 56 3.43 0.61 -0.80
CA LEU A 56 2.49 -0.52 -0.81
C LEU A 56 3.19 -1.87 -1.03
N ARG A 57 4.22 -1.93 -1.88
CA ARG A 57 5.05 -3.14 -2.03
C ARG A 57 5.78 -3.48 -0.74
N ALA A 58 6.36 -2.50 -0.06
CA ALA A 58 7.04 -2.71 1.21
C ALA A 58 6.05 -3.24 2.28
N LEU A 59 4.83 -2.71 2.32
CA LEU A 59 3.77 -3.18 3.20
C LEU A 59 3.34 -4.62 2.88
N GLN A 60 3.17 -4.96 1.61
CA GLN A 60 2.87 -6.33 1.18
C GLN A 60 3.99 -7.31 1.61
N GLN A 61 5.26 -6.92 1.47
CA GLN A 61 6.37 -7.74 1.93
C GLN A 61 6.44 -7.83 3.46
N GLY A 62 6.14 -6.73 4.15
CA GLY A 62 6.05 -6.67 5.60
C GLY A 62 5.04 -7.66 6.18
N LEU A 63 3.97 -8.00 5.45
CA LEU A 63 3.03 -9.04 5.88
C LEU A 63 3.68 -10.41 6.04
N ARG A 64 4.79 -10.70 5.36
CA ARG A 64 5.51 -11.98 5.52
C ARG A 64 6.31 -12.02 6.81
N THR A 65 6.85 -10.90 7.25
CA THR A 65 7.89 -10.85 8.30
C THR A 65 7.42 -10.24 9.63
N ALA A 66 6.48 -9.30 9.61
CA ALA A 66 5.98 -8.64 10.82
C ALA A 66 5.32 -9.65 11.76
N LYS A 67 5.67 -9.61 13.05
CA LYS A 67 5.15 -10.57 14.04
C LYS A 67 3.78 -10.19 14.59
N ASN A 68 3.44 -8.91 14.52
CA ASN A 68 2.20 -8.34 15.00
C ASN A 68 1.81 -7.11 14.16
N LEU A 69 0.56 -6.66 14.35
CA LEU A 69 0.01 -5.54 13.60
C LEU A 69 0.78 -4.21 13.86
N ILE A 70 1.31 -4.01 15.07
CA ILE A 70 2.06 -2.79 15.43
C ILE A 70 3.38 -2.72 14.66
N GLU A 71 4.15 -3.80 14.62
CA GLU A 71 5.38 -3.90 13.82
C GLU A 71 5.11 -3.60 12.35
N TRP A 72 3.99 -4.10 11.82
CA TRP A 72 3.58 -3.84 10.46
C TRP A 72 3.20 -2.37 10.23
N GLN A 73 2.44 -1.75 11.15
CA GLN A 73 2.07 -0.33 11.06
C GLN A 73 3.28 0.61 11.05
N ASN A 74 4.34 0.27 11.78
CA ASN A 74 5.56 1.07 11.83
C ASN A 74 6.26 1.21 10.47
N LEU A 75 5.95 0.35 9.50
CA LEU A 75 6.52 0.42 8.14
C LEU A 75 6.05 1.67 7.37
N TYR A 76 4.86 2.20 7.67
CA TYR A 76 4.33 3.41 7.04
C TYR A 76 4.05 4.55 8.04
N ARG A 77 4.24 4.29 9.35
CA ARG A 77 4.03 5.25 10.43
C ARG A 77 5.24 5.29 11.36
N PRO A 78 6.40 5.79 10.91
CA PRO A 78 7.63 5.72 11.69
C PRO A 78 7.61 6.54 13.01
N GLU A 79 6.73 7.54 13.14
CA GLU A 79 6.90 8.63 14.13
C GLU A 79 5.88 8.72 15.27
N LYS A 80 4.86 7.86 15.38
CA LYS A 80 3.81 8.02 16.42
C LYS A 80 4.22 7.61 17.85
N ARG A 81 5.50 7.71 18.21
CA ARG A 81 6.06 7.38 19.54
C ARG A 81 6.37 8.58 20.44
N LEU A 82 6.20 9.82 19.98
CA LEU A 82 6.70 11.03 20.68
C LEU A 82 5.62 12.08 21.03
N SER A 83 4.35 11.71 21.20
CA SER A 83 3.31 12.68 21.62
C SER A 83 2.52 12.28 22.87
N GLU A 84 3.12 11.47 23.73
CA GLU A 84 2.69 11.33 25.13
C GLU A 84 3.90 11.70 25.99
N SER A 85 4.02 13.00 26.26
CA SER A 85 4.91 13.60 27.26
C SER A 85 4.14 14.67 28.00
#